data_AF-A0A534LRL7-F1
#
_entry.id   AF-A0A534LRL7-F1
#
_cell.length_a   1.000
_cell.length_b   1.000
_cell.length_c   1.000
_cell.angle_alpha   90.00
_cell.angle_beta   90.00
_cell.angle_gamma   90.00
#
_symmetry.space_group_name_H-M   'P 1'
#
loop_
_entity.id
_entity.type
_entity.pdbx_description
1 polymer ?
#
loop_
_entity_poly.entity_id
_entity_poly.type
_entity_poly.pdbx_seq_one_letter_code
_entity_poly.pdbx_strand_id
1 'polypeptide(L)'
;MTRLRGLWTILGEVHDVEERDELALVATTIQVHFAHAKARERALVEFMAVRFRWPASRTRRRLAALVDLGVLRCSRDLADNWTKVFEVIDRPHVPAALAVEMGA
;
A
#
# COMPACT_ATOMS: atom_id res chain seq x y z
N MET A 1 4.89 -10.69 -21.43
CA MET A 1 3.75 -10.09 -20.72
C MET A 1 3.68 -10.72 -19.34
N THR A 2 4.21 -10.05 -18.32
CA THR A 2 4.20 -10.52 -16.94
C THR A 2 2.74 -10.66 -16.50
N ARG A 3 2.30 -11.88 -16.19
CA ARG A 3 0.95 -12.11 -15.64
C ARG A 3 0.82 -11.26 -14.39
N LEU A 4 -0.06 -10.26 -14.43
CA LEU A 4 -0.46 -9.52 -13.24
C LEU A 4 -1.09 -10.54 -12.29
N ARG A 5 -0.37 -10.87 -11.21
CA ARG A 5 -0.91 -11.68 -10.12
C ARG A 5 -1.64 -10.72 -9.19
N GLY A 6 -2.87 -11.07 -8.81
CA GLY A 6 -3.63 -10.30 -7.83
C GLY A 6 -2.83 -10.08 -6.56
N LEU A 7 -3.04 -8.94 -5.88
CA LEU A 7 -2.39 -8.59 -4.60
C LEU A 7 -2.28 -9.78 -3.65
N TRP A 8 -3.38 -10.49 -3.43
CA TRP A 8 -3.45 -11.63 -2.50
C TRP A 8 -2.60 -12.82 -2.96
N THR A 9 -2.41 -13.00 -4.26
CA THR A 9 -1.52 -14.01 -4.82
C THR A 9 -0.05 -13.63 -4.61
N ILE A 10 0.31 -12.36 -4.78
CA ILE A 10 1.69 -11.88 -4.54
C ILE A 10 2.02 -11.93 -3.04
N LEU A 11 1.10 -11.44 -2.19
CA LEU A 11 1.27 -11.47 -0.74
C LEU A 11 1.25 -12.90 -0.18
N GLY A 12 0.52 -13.83 -0.81
CA GLY A 12 0.53 -15.24 -0.44
C GLY A 12 1.91 -15.91 -0.56
N GLU A 13 2.82 -15.37 -1.36
CA GLU A 13 4.21 -15.85 -1.48
C GLU A 13 5.13 -15.33 -0.36
N VAL A 14 4.71 -14.33 0.42
CA VAL A 14 5.45 -13.82 1.59
C VAL A 14 5.26 -14.80 2.74
N HIS A 15 6.32 -15.51 3.16
CA HIS A 15 6.22 -16.59 4.14
C HIS A 15 5.98 -16.11 5.59
N ASP A 16 6.49 -14.93 5.94
CA ASP A 16 6.27 -14.35 7.26
C ASP A 16 4.85 -13.77 7.35
N VAL A 17 4.06 -14.25 8.32
CA VAL A 17 2.65 -13.90 8.45
C VAL A 17 2.47 -12.44 8.90
N GLU A 18 3.29 -11.99 9.86
CA GLU A 18 3.21 -10.62 10.37
C GLU A 18 3.56 -9.61 9.27
N GLU A 19 4.64 -9.85 8.52
CA GLU A 19 5.02 -9.03 7.38
C GLU A 19 3.95 -9.04 6.30
N ARG A 20 3.38 -10.20 5.97
CA ARG A 20 2.29 -10.31 5.00
C ARG A 20 1.09 -9.45 5.39
N ASP A 21 0.66 -9.51 6.65
CA ASP A 21 -0.47 -8.75 7.16
C ASP A 21 -0.17 -7.24 7.16
N GLU A 22 1.04 -6.84 7.53
CA GLU A 22 1.48 -5.45 7.48
C GLU A 22 1.53 -4.91 6.04
N LEU A 23 1.98 -5.71 5.07
CA LEU A 23 1.98 -5.36 3.64
C LEU A 23 0.56 -5.25 3.08
N ALA A 24 -0.32 -6.20 3.43
CA ALA A 24 -1.73 -6.19 3.06
C ALA A 24 -2.43 -4.94 3.61
N LEU A 25 -2.15 -4.57 4.85
CA LEU A 25 -2.72 -3.39 5.51
C LEU A 25 -2.35 -2.12 4.76
N VAL A 26 -1.07 -1.93 4.42
CA VAL A 26 -0.60 -0.73 3.70
C VAL A 26 -1.20 -0.65 2.29
N ALA A 27 -1.18 -1.76 1.53
CA ALA A 27 -1.76 -1.79 0.18
C ALA A 27 -3.27 -1.50 0.20
N THR A 28 -4.00 -2.12 1.12
CA THR A 28 -5.45 -1.90 1.30
C THR A 28 -5.74 -0.46 1.72
N THR A 29 -4.93 0.11 2.61
CA THR A 29 -5.07 1.50 3.04
C THR A 29 -4.98 2.47 1.86
N ILE A 30 -3.99 2.28 0.97
CA ILE A 30 -3.85 3.09 -0.24
C ILE A 30 -5.07 2.93 -1.15
N GLN A 31 -5.54 1.69 -1.33
CA GLN A 31 -6.66 1.40 -2.22
C GLN A 31 -8.00 1.98 -1.74
N VAL A 32 -8.24 1.96 -0.43
CA VAL A 32 -9.53 2.34 0.18
C VAL A 32 -9.59 3.84 0.48
N HIS A 33 -8.55 4.41 1.09
CA HIS A 33 -8.63 5.76 1.67
C HIS A 33 -8.04 6.86 0.78
N PHE A 34 -7.35 6.51 -0.30
CA PHE A 34 -6.71 7.48 -1.17
C PHE A 34 -7.30 7.44 -2.58
N ALA A 35 -7.61 8.63 -3.11
CA ALA A 35 -8.20 8.78 -4.42
C ALA A 35 -7.39 8.06 -5.50
N HIS A 36 -8.10 7.35 -6.39
CA HIS A 36 -7.50 6.57 -7.48
C HIS A 36 -6.49 5.49 -7.04
N ALA A 37 -6.53 5.04 -5.78
CA ALA A 37 -5.54 4.13 -5.19
C ALA A 37 -4.11 4.68 -5.28
N LYS A 38 -3.95 6.00 -5.09
CA LYS A 38 -2.66 6.71 -5.14
C LYS A 38 -2.44 7.52 -3.87
N ALA A 39 -1.32 7.29 -3.19
CA ALA A 39 -0.97 8.01 -1.98
C ALA A 39 0.42 8.66 -2.10
N ARG A 40 0.52 9.92 -1.66
CA ARG A 40 1.82 10.57 -1.40
C ARG A 40 2.44 9.97 -0.14
N GLU A 41 3.76 9.76 -0.13
CA GLU A 41 4.46 9.13 1.01
C GLU A 41 4.09 9.78 2.35
N ARG A 42 4.15 11.13 2.39
CA ARG A 42 3.87 11.91 3.59
C ARG A 42 2.45 11.67 4.10
N ALA A 43 1.45 11.76 3.22
CA ALA A 43 0.05 11.59 3.60
C ALA A 43 -0.23 10.18 4.12
N LEU A 44 0.38 9.15 3.50
CA LEU A 44 0.26 7.78 3.98
C LEU A 44 0.95 7.58 5.33
N VAL A 45 2.16 8.11 5.51
CA VAL A 45 2.88 8.05 6.78
C VAL A 45 2.07 8.71 7.90
N GLU A 46 1.50 9.89 7.65
CA GLU A 46 0.65 10.60 8.60
C GLU A 46 -0.61 9.78 8.93
N PHE A 47 -1.28 9.23 7.92
CA PHE A 47 -2.46 8.37 8.11
C PHE A 47 -2.13 7.15 8.98
N MET A 48 -1.05 6.42 8.66
CA MET A 48 -0.64 5.23 9.41
C MET A 48 -0.23 5.55 10.85
N ALA A 49 0.42 6.71 11.06
CA ALA A 49 0.80 7.16 12.39
C ALA A 49 -0.41 7.50 13.26
N VAL A 50 -1.45 8.12 12.69
CA VAL A 50 -2.68 8.46 13.41
C VAL A 50 -3.53 7.20 13.66
N ARG A 51 -3.79 6.40 12.62
CA ARG A 51 -4.76 5.31 12.66
C ARG A 51 -4.23 4.03 13.29
N PHE A 52 -2.95 3.74 13.11
CA PHE A 52 -2.32 2.48 13.53
C PHE A 52 -1.11 2.68 14.45
N ARG A 53 -0.77 3.93 14.80
CA ARG A 53 0.38 4.28 15.66
C ARG A 53 1.73 3.81 15.11
N TRP A 54 1.84 3.69 13.79
CA TRP A 54 3.10 3.28 13.17
C TRP A 54 4.12 4.40 13.14
N PRO A 55 5.39 4.13 13.48
CA PRO A 55 6.46 5.08 13.18
C PRO A 55 6.65 5.18 11.67
N ALA A 56 7.01 6.37 11.18
CA ALA A 56 7.21 6.63 9.74
C ALA A 56 8.17 5.63 9.06
N SER A 57 9.19 5.17 9.78
CA SER A 57 10.16 4.20 9.27
C SER A 57 9.55 2.83 8.97
N ARG A 58 8.48 2.43 9.68
CA ARG A 58 7.77 1.17 9.42
C ARG A 58 6.98 1.27 8.12
N THR A 59 6.17 2.32 7.96
CA THR A 59 5.41 2.55 6.73
C THR A 59 6.31 2.64 5.50
N ARG A 60 7.43 3.38 5.59
CA ARG A 60 8.39 3.49 4.48
C ARG A 60 9.03 2.16 4.10
N ARG A 61 9.35 1.30 5.07
CA ARG A 61 9.89 -0.05 4.81
C ARG A 61 8.88 -0.92 4.08
N ARG A 62 7.61 -0.90 4.51
CA ARG A 62 6.54 -1.65 3.84
C ARG A 62 6.24 -1.12 2.44
N LEU A 63 6.28 0.19 2.23
CA LEU A 63 6.19 0.79 0.90
C LEU A 63 7.30 0.31 -0.05
N ALA A 64 8.55 0.26 0.42
CA ALA A 64 9.66 -0.25 -0.38
C ALA A 64 9.45 -1.72 -0.76
N ALA A 65 9.13 -2.57 0.22
CA ALA A 65 8.85 -3.98 -0.01
C ALA A 65 7.69 -4.20 -1.01
N LEU A 66 6.60 -3.43 -0.90
CA LEU A 66 5.48 -3.52 -1.85
C LEU A 66 5.85 -3.08 -3.27
N VAL A 67 6.80 -2.16 -3.43
CA VAL A 67 7.36 -1.80 -4.74
C VAL A 67 8.23 -2.93 -5.29
N ASP A 68 9.09 -3.51 -4.47
CA ASP A 68 9.96 -4.63 -4.87
C ASP A 68 9.14 -5.87 -5.26
N LEU A 69 8.01 -6.10 -4.59
CA LEU A 69 7.04 -7.14 -4.92
C LEU A 69 6.20 -6.83 -6.18
N GLY A 70 6.30 -5.62 -6.74
CA GLY A 70 5.53 -5.20 -7.91
C GLY A 70 4.05 -4.91 -7.63
N VAL A 71 3.66 -4.80 -6.36
CA VAL A 71 2.30 -4.43 -5.95
C VAL A 71 2.06 -2.93 -6.15
N LEU A 72 3.06 -2.11 -5.81
CA LEU A 72 3.02 -0.67 -5.95
C LEU A 72 3.94 -0.18 -7.06
N ARG A 73 3.46 0.81 -7.81
CA ARG A 73 4.31 1.66 -8.65
C ARG A 73 4.70 2.89 -7.84
N CYS A 74 6.00 3.12 -7.71
CA CYS A 74 6.54 4.37 -7.18
C CYS A 74 6.85 5.33 -8.32
N SER A 75 6.32 6.55 -8.25
CA SER A 75 6.62 7.65 -9.16
C SER A 75 6.97 8.90 -8.35
N ARG A 76 7.47 9.95 -9.01
CA ARG A 76 7.72 11.24 -8.37
C ARG A 76 6.86 12.31 -9.02
N ASP A 77 6.21 13.11 -8.18
CA ASP A 77 5.47 14.28 -8.62
C ASP A 77 6.46 15.44 -8.86
N LEU A 78 6.70 15.75 -10.14
CA LEU A 78 7.60 16.82 -10.56
C LEU A 78 7.06 18.22 -10.25
N ALA A 79 5.73 18.36 -10.13
CA ALA A 79 5.11 19.64 -9.83
C ALA A 79 5.17 19.98 -8.32
N ASP A 80 5.42 18.99 -7.46
CA ASP A 80 5.40 19.14 -6.02
C ASP A 80 6.70 18.64 -5.35
N ASN A 81 7.80 19.33 -5.67
CA ASN A 81 9.13 19.13 -5.08
C ASN A 81 9.62 17.67 -5.10
N TRP A 82 9.27 16.93 -6.16
CA TRP A 82 9.72 15.54 -6.37
C TRP A 82 9.23 14.54 -5.31
N THR A 83 8.05 14.79 -4.74
CA THR A 83 7.42 13.93 -3.74
C THR A 83 7.13 12.54 -4.31
N LYS A 84 7.46 11.49 -3.54
CA LYS A 84 7.12 10.11 -3.92
C LYS A 84 5.62 9.87 -3.85
N VAL A 85 5.08 9.29 -4.91
CA VAL A 85 3.69 8.87 -5.05
C VAL A 85 3.66 7.38 -5.32
N PHE A 86 2.85 6.66 -4.55
CA PHE A 86 2.68 5.22 -4.63
C PHE A 86 1.28 4.91 -5.17
N GLU A 87 1.22 4.10 -6.22
CA GLU A 87 -0.01 3.67 -6.89
C GLU A 87 -0.12 2.15 -6.83
N VAL A 88 -1.29 1.62 -6.46
CA VAL A 88 -1.56 0.17 -6.54
C VAL A 88 -1.73 -0.23 -8.00
N ILE A 89 -0.84 -1.11 -8.50
CA ILE A 89 -0.77 -1.47 -9.94
C ILE A 89 -1.91 -2.41 -10.33
N ASP A 90 -2.15 -3.43 -9.52
CA ASP A 90 -3.24 -4.37 -9.70
C ASP A 90 -4.24 -4.12 -8.57
N ARG A 91 -5.47 -3.71 -8.92
CA ARG A 91 -6.54 -3.43 -7.94
C ARG A 91 -7.27 -4.75 -7.68
N PRO A 92 -6.81 -5.58 -6.72
CA PRO A 92 -7.62 -6.74 -6.34
C PRO A 92 -8.98 -6.24 -5.87
N HIS A 93 -10.00 -7.09 -6.00
CA HIS A 93 -11.22 -6.87 -5.26
C HIS A 93 -10.88 -6.89 -3.76
N VAL A 94 -11.06 -5.76 -3.08
CA VAL A 94 -10.99 -5.69 -1.62
C VAL A 94 -12.33 -6.25 -1.11
N PRO A 95 -12.33 -7.35 -0.34
CA PRO A 95 -13.56 -7.89 0.20
C PRO A 95 -14.28 -6.84 1.06
N ALA A 96 -15.60 -6.74 0.91
CA ALA A 96 -16.40 -5.71 1.59
C ALA A 96 -16.24 -5.75 3.13
N ALA A 97 -16.07 -6.93 3.72
CA ALA A 97 -15.81 -7.07 5.15
C ALA A 97 -14.55 -6.33 5.59
N LEU A 98 -13.45 -6.47 4.83
CA LEU A 98 -12.20 -5.78 5.11
C LEU A 98 -12.33 -4.27 4.88
N ALA A 99 -13.12 -3.84 3.88
CA ALA A 99 -13.38 -2.41 3.67
C ALA A 99 -14.13 -1.77 4.85
N VAL A 100 -15.10 -2.47 5.43
CA VAL A 100 -15.87 -2.02 6.60
C VAL A 100 -15.00 -1.94 7.86
N GLU A 101 -14.13 -2.93 8.10
CA GLU A 101 -13.16 -2.90 9.21
C GLU A 101 -12.18 -1.73 9.11
N MET A 102 -11.89 -1.29 7.89
CA MET A 102 -11.03 -0.15 7.59
C MET A 102 -11.75 1.20 7.70
N GLY A 103 -13.09 1.23 7.82
CA GLY A 103 -13.89 2.45 8.01
C GLY A 103 -14.09 3.26 6.73
N ALA A 104 -14.26 2.55 5.60
CA ALA A 104 -14.61 3.12 4.29
C ALA A 104 -16.08 3.57 4.22
#